data_AF-A0A850QTI4-F1
#
_entry.id   AF-A0A850QTI4-F1
#
_cell.length_a   1.000
_cell.length_b   1.000
_cell.length_c   1.000
_cell.angle_alpha   90.00
_cell.angle_beta   90.00
_cell.angle_gamma   90.00
#
_symmetry.space_group_name_H-M   'P 1'
#
loop_
_entity.id
_entity.type
_entity.pdbx_description
1 polymer ?
#
loop_
_entity_poly.entity_id
_entity_poly.type
_entity_poly.pdbx_seq_one_letter_code
_entity_poly.pdbx_strand_id
1 'polypeptide(L)'
;MSNLAMFCHQCSMAQTGGCGSTGKTQGTCGKDENLSRLQDIMIFGLKGLSAYRTHANDLGANTKSVDDVIAETLYFTLTNVNFSFDQHIAQLMKIGGAGSEMMSILGEAHHARLGVPTPVCVPQNQAEGKGILVTGHDLDLLERLLIATEGTGINVYTHSEMLPAHGYPELRKYSHLKGNVGKAWFDQKQLFQKWNGT
;
A
#
# COMPACT_ATOMS: atom_id res chain seq x y z
N MET A 1 14.52 2.20 22.67
CA MET A 1 14.25 3.59 22.24
C MET A 1 13.68 4.32 23.44
N SER A 2 14.21 5.50 23.78
CA SER A 2 13.61 6.36 24.80
C SER A 2 12.17 6.69 24.39
N ASN A 3 11.24 6.63 25.34
CA ASN A 3 9.83 6.89 25.07
C ASN A 3 9.62 8.42 24.96
N LEU A 4 9.94 8.99 23.80
CA LEU A 4 9.79 10.42 23.53
C LEU A 4 8.32 10.76 23.30
N ALA A 5 7.79 11.72 24.06
CA ALA A 5 6.40 12.14 23.89
C ALA A 5 6.16 12.79 22.51
N MET A 6 7.15 13.55 21.99
CA MET A 6 7.16 14.06 20.62
C MET A 6 8.57 14.05 20.01
N PHE A 7 8.65 14.13 18.68
CA PHE A 7 9.89 14.41 17.96
C PHE A 7 9.59 15.20 16.69
N CYS A 8 10.14 16.40 16.54
CA CYS A 8 9.98 17.20 15.34
C CYS A 8 11.21 18.07 15.04
N HIS A 9 11.71 18.00 13.80
CA HIS A 9 12.91 18.71 13.36
C HIS A 9 12.76 19.43 12.01
N GLN A 10 11.53 19.71 11.58
CA GLN A 10 11.25 20.20 10.22
C GLN A 10 11.63 21.67 9.98
N CYS A 11 11.81 22.48 11.03
CA CYS A 11 12.04 23.91 10.91
C CYS A 11 13.43 24.32 11.38
N SER A 12 13.91 25.46 10.89
CA SER A 12 15.22 26.05 11.26
C SER A 12 15.35 26.39 12.76
N MET A 13 14.22 26.59 13.45
CA MET A 13 14.16 26.89 14.88
C MET A 13 13.99 25.64 15.76
N ALA A 14 14.10 24.44 15.19
CA ALA A 14 14.10 23.22 15.97
C ALA A 14 15.27 23.23 16.96
N GLN A 15 15.03 22.74 18.18
CA GLN A 15 16.09 22.60 19.19
C GLN A 15 17.20 21.70 18.64
N THR A 16 18.44 21.92 19.10
CA THR A 16 19.56 21.04 18.77
C THR A 16 19.20 19.60 19.13
N GLY A 17 19.25 18.70 18.13
CA GLY A 17 18.81 17.30 18.29
C GLY A 17 17.32 17.04 18.02
N GLY A 18 16.53 18.05 17.67
CA GLY A 18 15.09 17.98 17.39
C GLY A 18 14.22 18.35 18.60
N CYS A 19 13.08 18.99 18.37
CA CYS A 19 12.11 19.26 19.44
C CYS A 19 11.65 17.93 20.07
N GLY A 20 11.64 17.85 21.41
CA GLY A 20 11.31 16.65 22.15
C GLY A 20 12.49 15.75 22.51
N SER A 21 13.66 15.93 21.88
CA SER A 21 14.87 15.15 22.17
C SER A 21 15.36 15.24 23.62
N THR A 22 15.08 16.36 24.30
CA THR A 22 15.41 16.60 25.71
C THR A 22 14.25 16.29 26.67
N GLY A 23 13.22 15.56 26.23
CA GLY A 23 12.04 15.25 27.04
C GLY A 23 10.99 16.36 27.14
N LYS A 24 11.12 17.44 26.36
CA LYS A 24 10.09 18.49 26.29
C LYS A 24 8.86 18.00 25.52
N THR A 25 7.69 18.44 25.96
CA THR A 25 6.37 18.08 25.39
C THR A 25 5.84 19.13 24.40
N GLN A 26 6.66 20.12 24.05
CA GLN A 26 6.29 21.21 23.15
C GLN A 26 7.51 21.66 22.32
N GLY A 27 7.27 21.90 21.03
CA GLY A 27 8.27 22.44 20.12
C GLY A 27 8.47 23.95 20.25
N THR A 28 9.57 24.48 19.73
CA THR A 28 9.88 25.92 19.76
C THR A 28 8.78 26.79 19.15
N CYS A 29 8.05 26.27 18.16
CA CYS A 29 6.92 26.95 17.51
C CYS A 29 5.60 26.91 18.31
N GLY A 30 5.59 26.27 19.49
CA GLY A 30 4.40 26.14 20.32
C GLY A 30 3.57 24.88 20.06
N LYS A 31 3.91 24.06 19.06
CA LYS A 31 3.20 22.79 18.77
C LYS A 31 3.46 21.79 19.91
N ASP A 32 2.41 21.38 20.60
CA ASP A 32 2.51 20.38 21.66
C ASP A 32 2.65 18.95 21.10
N GLU A 33 2.89 18.02 22.02
CA GLU A 33 3.07 16.61 21.70
C GLU A 33 1.87 15.95 21.05
N ASN A 34 0.64 16.30 21.45
CA ASN A 34 -0.57 15.72 20.88
C ASN A 34 -0.72 16.13 19.42
N LEU A 35 -0.60 17.43 19.13
CA LEU A 35 -0.66 17.95 17.77
C LEU A 35 0.48 17.40 16.92
N SER A 36 1.69 17.29 17.48
CA SER A 36 2.81 16.66 16.77
C SER A 36 2.51 15.21 16.40
N ARG A 37 1.92 14.43 17.31
CA ARG A 37 1.59 13.02 17.07
C ARG A 37 0.44 12.87 16.07
N LEU A 38 -0.55 13.75 16.10
CA LEU A 38 -1.61 13.76 15.10
C LEU A 38 -1.05 14.06 13.70
N GLN A 39 -0.11 15.01 13.58
CA GLN A 39 0.56 15.27 12.29
C GLN A 39 1.43 14.08 11.84
N ASP A 40 2.11 13.37 12.75
CA ASP A 40 2.83 12.14 12.41
C ASP A 40 1.87 11.06 11.86
N ILE A 41 0.69 10.90 12.47
CA ILE A 41 -0.35 9.98 11.99
C ILE A 41 -0.85 10.41 10.60
N MET A 42 -1.03 11.71 10.35
CA MET A 42 -1.41 12.21 9.03
C MET A 42 -0.37 11.79 7.98
N ILE A 43 0.92 12.07 8.23
CA ILE A 43 2.00 11.67 7.31
C ILE A 43 2.02 10.15 7.10
N PHE A 44 1.79 9.36 8.15
CA PHE A 44 1.68 7.91 8.02
C PHE A 44 0.49 7.50 7.13
N GLY A 45 -0.68 8.10 7.33
CA GLY A 45 -1.87 7.89 6.50
C GLY A 45 -1.64 8.26 5.03
N LEU A 46 -0.96 9.38 4.76
CA LEU A 46 -0.62 9.81 3.40
C LEU A 46 0.32 8.83 2.68
N LYS A 47 1.24 8.18 3.41
CA LYS A 47 2.07 7.10 2.85
C LYS A 47 1.23 5.90 2.43
N GLY A 48 0.24 5.53 3.25
CA GLY A 48 -0.73 4.48 2.91
C GLY A 48 -1.56 4.83 1.67
N LEU A 49 -2.12 6.04 1.61
CA LEU A 49 -2.85 6.53 0.44
C LEU A 49 -1.98 6.49 -0.82
N SER A 50 -0.74 6.98 -0.72
CA SER A 50 0.21 6.98 -1.83
C SER A 50 0.48 5.59 -2.41
N ALA A 51 0.46 4.54 -1.59
CA ALA A 51 0.65 3.16 -2.07
C ALA A 51 -0.49 2.73 -3.01
N TYR A 52 -1.74 2.86 -2.59
CA TYR A 52 -2.90 2.56 -3.43
C TYR A 52 -3.02 3.48 -4.65
N ARG A 53 -2.75 4.77 -4.45
CA ARG A 53 -2.75 5.79 -5.50
C ARG A 53 -1.74 5.49 -6.61
N THR A 54 -0.56 4.96 -6.25
CA THR A 54 0.46 4.57 -7.23
C THR A 54 -0.06 3.48 -8.16
N HIS A 55 -0.61 2.40 -7.60
CA HIS A 55 -1.20 1.31 -8.39
C HIS A 55 -2.36 1.77 -9.27
N ALA A 56 -3.25 2.62 -8.74
CA ALA A 56 -4.36 3.16 -9.51
C ALA A 56 -3.87 4.03 -10.69
N ASN A 57 -2.83 4.82 -10.47
CA ASN A 57 -2.21 5.64 -11.51
C ASN A 57 -1.54 4.80 -12.60
N ASP A 58 -0.92 3.67 -12.26
CA ASP A 58 -0.36 2.73 -13.23
C ASP A 58 -1.44 2.11 -14.15
N LEU A 59 -2.68 2.03 -13.66
CA LEU A 59 -3.86 1.64 -14.41
C LEU A 59 -4.55 2.80 -15.14
N GLY A 60 -4.00 4.02 -15.06
CA GLY A 60 -4.57 5.22 -15.68
C GLY A 60 -5.84 5.76 -14.99
N ALA A 61 -6.11 5.34 -13.75
CA ALA A 61 -7.27 5.81 -13.00
C ALA A 61 -7.13 7.28 -12.61
N ASN A 62 -8.26 8.00 -12.54
CA ASN A 62 -8.28 9.38 -12.06
C ASN A 62 -8.25 9.40 -10.53
N THR A 63 -7.14 9.87 -9.95
CA THR A 63 -6.93 9.97 -8.50
C THR A 63 -7.01 11.39 -7.97
N LYS A 64 -7.50 12.36 -8.77
CA LYS A 64 -7.39 13.79 -8.46
C LYS A 64 -7.99 14.17 -7.10
N SER A 65 -9.15 13.63 -6.75
CA SER A 65 -9.81 13.90 -5.47
C SER A 65 -8.92 13.50 -4.28
N VAL A 66 -8.28 12.32 -4.36
CA VAL A 66 -7.34 11.83 -3.36
C VAL A 66 -6.05 12.65 -3.37
N ASP A 67 -5.54 13.03 -4.55
CA ASP A 67 -4.35 13.89 -4.69
C ASP A 67 -4.55 15.26 -4.03
N ASP A 68 -5.76 15.84 -4.16
CA ASP A 68 -6.12 17.09 -3.50
C ASP A 68 -6.08 16.94 -1.96
N VAL A 69 -6.57 15.83 -1.41
CA VAL A 69 -6.48 15.53 0.04
C VAL A 69 -5.03 15.36 0.49
N ILE A 70 -4.20 14.68 -0.30
CA ILE A 70 -2.77 14.50 0.00
C ILE A 70 -2.07 15.86 0.05
N ALA A 71 -2.25 16.71 -0.95
CA ALA A 71 -1.63 18.03 -1.03
C ALA A 71 -2.08 18.94 0.12
N GLU A 72 -3.39 18.98 0.41
CA GLU A 72 -3.95 19.76 1.51
C GLU A 72 -3.40 19.31 2.86
N THR A 73 -3.33 17.98 3.09
CA THR A 73 -2.81 17.43 4.34
C THR A 73 -1.32 17.72 4.51
N LEU A 74 -0.51 17.63 3.44
CA LEU A 74 0.90 18.01 3.50
C LEU A 74 1.05 19.48 3.92
N TYR A 75 0.28 20.37 3.30
CA TYR A 75 0.27 21.78 3.67
C TYR A 75 -0.15 21.98 5.15
N PHE A 76 -1.18 21.27 5.59
CA PHE A 76 -1.69 21.32 6.97
C PHE A 76 -0.58 21.01 8.02
N THR A 77 0.36 20.11 7.69
CA THR A 77 1.44 19.71 8.60
C THR A 77 2.65 20.66 8.63
N LEU A 78 2.67 21.69 7.78
CA LEU A 78 3.78 22.63 7.72
C LEU A 78 3.87 23.48 9.01
N THR A 79 5.08 23.94 9.29
CA THR A 79 5.37 24.78 10.46
C THR A 79 4.49 26.03 10.44
N ASN A 80 3.82 26.29 11.57
CA ASN A 80 2.96 27.45 11.80
C ASN A 80 1.66 27.49 10.96
N VAL A 81 1.21 26.38 10.38
CA VAL A 81 -0.06 26.35 9.63
C VAL A 81 -1.27 26.10 10.54
N ASN A 82 -1.22 25.09 11.41
CA ASN A 82 -2.37 24.74 12.23
C ASN A 82 -1.99 24.28 13.64
N PHE A 83 -2.74 24.75 14.64
CA PHE A 83 -2.61 24.36 16.06
C PHE A 83 -3.96 24.01 16.73
N SER A 84 -5.04 23.83 15.96
CA SER A 84 -6.35 23.46 16.48
C SER A 84 -6.49 21.94 16.54
N PHE A 85 -6.73 21.40 17.74
CA PHE A 85 -6.95 19.97 17.94
C PHE A 85 -8.11 19.44 17.09
N ASP A 86 -9.26 20.11 17.13
CA ASP A 86 -10.46 19.70 16.39
C ASP A 86 -10.22 19.67 14.87
N GLN A 87 -9.46 20.64 14.35
CA GLN A 87 -9.10 20.65 12.93
C GLN A 87 -8.13 19.52 12.57
N HIS A 88 -7.24 19.10 13.48
CA HIS A 88 -6.39 17.93 13.25
C HIS A 88 -7.22 16.64 13.19
N ILE A 89 -8.22 16.51 14.07
CA ILE A 89 -9.15 15.37 14.03
C ILE A 89 -9.95 15.37 12.72
N ALA A 90 -10.48 16.53 12.32
CA ALA A 90 -11.22 16.66 11.06
C ALA A 90 -10.34 16.28 9.85
N GLN A 91 -9.08 16.71 9.82
CA GLN A 91 -8.15 16.37 8.75
C GLN A 91 -7.87 14.86 8.71
N LEU A 92 -7.69 14.21 9.87
CA LEU A 92 -7.53 12.75 9.94
C LEU A 92 -8.76 11.99 9.43
N MET A 93 -9.96 12.46 9.75
CA MET A 93 -11.20 11.89 9.21
C MET A 93 -11.28 12.04 7.68
N LYS A 94 -10.82 13.18 7.14
CA LYS A 94 -10.72 13.40 5.69
C LYS A 94 -9.74 12.44 5.02
N ILE A 95 -8.59 12.17 5.63
CA ILE A 95 -7.64 11.15 5.16
C ILE A 95 -8.29 9.75 5.16
N GLY A 96 -9.03 9.41 6.21
CA GLY A 96 -9.77 8.14 6.28
C GLY A 96 -10.82 7.99 5.17
N GLY A 97 -11.58 9.05 4.91
CA GLY A 97 -12.53 9.11 3.79
C GLY A 97 -11.85 8.93 2.42
N ALA A 98 -10.74 9.64 2.19
CA ALA A 98 -9.93 9.49 0.98
C ALA A 98 -9.38 8.08 0.82
N GLY A 99 -9.10 7.37 1.91
CA GLY A 99 -8.68 5.96 1.88
C GLY A 99 -9.77 5.04 1.34
N SER A 100 -11.00 5.21 1.81
CA SER A 100 -12.15 4.46 1.27
C SER A 100 -12.39 4.76 -0.21
N GLU A 101 -12.29 6.03 -0.60
CA GLU A 101 -12.42 6.46 -1.99
C GLU A 101 -11.34 5.85 -2.87
N MET A 102 -10.07 5.90 -2.42
CA MET A 102 -8.94 5.34 -3.16
C MET A 102 -9.06 3.82 -3.37
N MET A 103 -9.57 3.09 -2.37
CA MET A 103 -9.85 1.66 -2.52
C MET A 103 -10.96 1.39 -3.56
N SER A 104 -11.99 2.25 -3.62
CA SER A 104 -13.04 2.15 -4.65
C SER A 104 -12.48 2.41 -6.05
N ILE A 105 -11.71 3.49 -6.21
CA ILE A 105 -11.07 3.86 -7.49
C ILE A 105 -10.19 2.73 -7.99
N LEU A 106 -9.33 2.15 -7.13
CA LEU A 106 -8.47 1.04 -7.51
C LEU A 106 -9.28 -0.22 -7.86
N GLY A 107 -10.33 -0.53 -7.09
CA GLY A 107 -11.22 -1.65 -7.37
C GLY A 107 -11.91 -1.53 -8.72
N GLU A 108 -12.45 -0.34 -9.04
CA GLU A 108 -13.06 -0.06 -10.34
C GLU A 108 -12.06 -0.14 -11.50
N ALA A 109 -10.83 0.36 -11.31
CA ALA A 109 -9.76 0.25 -12.30
C ALA A 109 -9.41 -1.22 -12.59
N HIS A 110 -9.32 -2.06 -11.55
CA HIS A 110 -9.13 -3.50 -11.71
C HIS A 110 -10.33 -4.15 -12.42
N HIS A 111 -11.56 -3.82 -12.05
CA HIS A 111 -12.75 -4.39 -12.69
C HIS A 111 -12.83 -4.03 -14.17
N ALA A 112 -12.56 -2.77 -14.52
CA ALA A 112 -12.61 -2.30 -15.90
C ALA A 112 -11.58 -3.00 -16.79
N ARG A 113 -10.40 -3.32 -16.24
CA ARG A 113 -9.32 -3.96 -16.98
C ARG A 113 -9.40 -5.49 -16.98
N LEU A 114 -9.64 -6.08 -15.81
CA LEU A 114 -9.46 -7.53 -15.57
C LEU A 114 -10.78 -8.30 -15.45
N GLY A 115 -11.92 -7.59 -15.48
CA GLY A 115 -13.25 -8.11 -15.22
C GLY A 115 -13.58 -8.19 -13.73
N VAL A 116 -14.86 -8.39 -13.41
CA VAL A 116 -15.31 -8.57 -12.02
C VAL A 116 -14.91 -9.96 -11.53
N PRO A 117 -14.24 -10.09 -10.37
CA PRO A 117 -13.89 -11.39 -9.81
C PRO A 117 -15.10 -12.29 -9.57
N THR A 118 -14.96 -13.58 -9.87
CA THR A 118 -16.00 -14.59 -9.61
C THR A 118 -15.44 -15.74 -8.76
N PRO A 119 -16.28 -16.46 -7.99
CA PRO A 119 -15.83 -17.63 -7.23
C PRO A 119 -15.15 -18.67 -8.11
N VAL A 120 -14.01 -19.20 -7.65
CA VAL A 120 -13.22 -20.23 -8.33
C VAL A 120 -12.64 -21.22 -7.33
N CYS A 121 -12.44 -22.46 -7.77
CA CYS A 121 -11.59 -23.42 -7.07
C CYS A 121 -10.14 -23.25 -7.55
N VAL A 122 -9.22 -22.96 -6.64
CA VAL A 122 -7.80 -22.77 -6.96
C VAL A 122 -6.99 -23.96 -6.43
N PRO A 123 -6.25 -24.70 -7.28
CA PRO A 123 -5.32 -25.72 -6.82
C PRO A 123 -4.30 -25.14 -5.84
N GLN A 124 -4.11 -25.82 -4.71
CA GLN A 124 -3.18 -25.41 -3.67
C GLN A 124 -2.04 -26.40 -3.54
N ASN A 125 -0.79 -25.88 -3.54
CA ASN A 125 0.43 -26.67 -3.31
C ASN A 125 0.64 -27.85 -4.28
N GLN A 126 0.12 -27.73 -5.52
CA GLN A 126 0.29 -28.70 -6.60
C GLN A 126 1.16 -28.08 -7.71
N ALA A 127 2.40 -27.71 -7.35
CA ALA A 127 3.33 -27.14 -8.31
C ALA A 127 3.96 -28.24 -9.18
N GLU A 128 4.03 -27.99 -10.49
CA GLU A 128 4.53 -28.92 -11.51
C GLU A 128 5.32 -28.16 -12.58
N GLY A 129 6.24 -28.87 -13.24
CA GLY A 129 7.05 -28.30 -14.31
C GLY A 129 7.98 -27.17 -13.84
N LYS A 130 8.43 -26.34 -14.79
CA LYS A 130 9.19 -25.11 -14.48
C LYS A 130 8.19 -24.03 -14.05
N GLY A 131 8.42 -23.39 -12.91
CA GLY A 131 7.48 -22.45 -12.32
C GLY A 131 8.12 -21.10 -11.96
N ILE A 132 7.35 -20.03 -12.12
CA ILE A 132 7.60 -18.73 -11.48
C ILE A 132 6.59 -18.54 -10.35
N LEU A 133 7.05 -18.19 -9.16
CA LEU A 133 6.20 -17.91 -8.00
C LEU A 133 6.06 -16.40 -7.78
N VAL A 134 4.86 -15.87 -7.97
CA VAL A 134 4.53 -14.44 -7.87
C VAL A 134 3.89 -14.13 -6.53
N THR A 135 4.43 -13.13 -5.83
CA THR A 135 3.93 -12.62 -4.54
C THR A 135 3.69 -11.10 -4.62
N GLY A 136 3.06 -10.53 -3.61
CA GLY A 136 2.67 -9.11 -3.57
C GLY A 136 1.22 -8.92 -4.02
N HIS A 137 0.96 -7.83 -4.76
CA HIS A 137 -0.39 -7.37 -5.08
C HIS A 137 -0.56 -6.82 -6.51
N ASP A 138 0.53 -6.77 -7.28
CA ASP A 138 0.53 -6.10 -8.58
C ASP A 138 -0.03 -7.03 -9.68
N LEU A 139 -1.32 -6.85 -9.96
CA LEU A 139 -2.03 -7.63 -10.96
C LEU A 139 -1.66 -7.23 -12.40
N ASP A 140 -1.20 -6.00 -12.64
CA ASP A 140 -0.74 -5.56 -13.96
C ASP A 140 0.60 -6.24 -14.30
N LEU A 141 1.52 -6.29 -13.34
CA LEU A 141 2.78 -7.02 -13.50
C LEU A 141 2.53 -8.53 -13.71
N LEU A 142 1.58 -9.12 -12.99
CA LEU A 142 1.20 -10.52 -13.21
C LEU A 142 0.67 -10.74 -14.62
N GLU A 143 -0.21 -9.87 -15.13
CA GLU A 143 -0.72 -9.98 -16.50
C GLU A 143 0.41 -9.91 -17.53
N ARG A 144 1.33 -8.95 -17.39
CA ARG A 144 2.50 -8.83 -18.26
C ARG A 144 3.39 -10.07 -18.22
N LEU A 145 3.58 -10.66 -17.03
CA LEU A 145 4.31 -11.92 -16.88
C LEU A 145 3.60 -13.07 -17.59
N LEU A 146 2.28 -13.18 -17.44
CA LEU A 146 1.48 -14.23 -18.08
C LEU A 146 1.58 -14.13 -19.61
N ILE A 147 1.47 -12.91 -20.16
CA ILE A 147 1.68 -12.65 -21.59
C ILE A 147 3.09 -13.05 -22.03
N ALA A 148 4.12 -12.61 -21.28
CA ALA A 148 5.51 -12.88 -21.64
C ALA A 148 5.91 -14.36 -21.56
N THR A 149 5.19 -15.16 -20.76
CA THR A 149 5.47 -16.58 -20.54
C THR A 149 4.57 -17.51 -21.35
N GLU A 150 3.60 -16.98 -22.08
CA GLU A 150 2.67 -17.77 -22.88
C GLU A 150 3.41 -18.59 -23.96
N GLY A 151 3.13 -19.89 -24.04
CA GLY A 151 3.78 -20.81 -24.98
C GLY A 151 5.23 -21.18 -24.65
N THR A 152 5.81 -20.67 -23.56
CA THR A 152 7.22 -20.96 -23.20
C THR A 152 7.41 -22.28 -22.43
N GLY A 153 6.31 -22.91 -21.99
CA GLY A 153 6.34 -24.08 -21.11
C GLY A 153 6.68 -23.76 -19.65
N ILE A 154 6.64 -22.48 -19.25
CA ILE A 154 6.79 -22.02 -17.86
C ILE A 154 5.41 -21.81 -17.25
N ASN A 155 5.15 -22.47 -16.12
CA ASN A 155 3.96 -22.27 -15.31
C ASN A 155 4.13 -21.05 -14.38
N VAL A 156 3.02 -20.37 -14.07
CA VAL A 156 2.96 -19.26 -13.13
C VAL A 156 2.11 -19.67 -11.93
N TYR A 157 2.62 -19.41 -10.73
CA TYR A 157 1.97 -19.70 -9.45
C TYR A 157 1.87 -18.42 -8.64
N THR A 158 0.80 -18.28 -7.86
CA THR A 158 0.63 -17.16 -6.92
C THR A 158 1.03 -17.57 -5.51
N HIS A 159 1.40 -16.59 -4.69
CA HIS A 159 1.66 -16.73 -3.27
C HIS A 159 1.00 -15.60 -2.47
N SER A 160 0.58 -15.90 -1.23
CA SER A 160 0.01 -14.93 -0.30
C SER A 160 -1.11 -14.09 -0.91
N GLU A 161 -0.87 -12.80 -1.14
CA GLU A 161 -1.90 -11.82 -1.54
C GLU A 161 -2.13 -11.77 -3.05
N MET A 162 -1.39 -12.56 -3.83
CA MET A 162 -1.69 -12.77 -5.25
C MET A 162 -2.77 -13.84 -5.48
N LEU A 163 -3.22 -14.57 -4.44
CA LEU A 163 -4.29 -15.57 -4.54
C LEU A 163 -5.58 -15.04 -5.21
N PRO A 164 -6.06 -13.80 -4.93
CA PRO A 164 -7.26 -13.26 -5.57
C PRO A 164 -7.16 -13.10 -7.10
N ALA A 165 -5.96 -13.11 -7.68
CA ALA A 165 -5.76 -13.03 -9.13
C ALA A 165 -6.57 -14.08 -9.90
N HIS A 166 -6.72 -15.28 -9.32
CA HIS A 166 -7.48 -16.40 -9.93
C HIS A 166 -8.99 -16.11 -10.08
N GLY A 167 -9.53 -15.15 -9.34
CA GLY A 167 -10.93 -14.74 -9.46
C GLY A 167 -11.20 -13.89 -10.72
N TYR A 168 -10.19 -13.18 -11.22
CA TYR A 168 -10.32 -12.25 -12.35
C TYR A 168 -10.40 -13.00 -13.69
N PRO A 169 -11.46 -12.82 -14.49
CA PRO A 169 -11.63 -13.50 -15.77
C PRO A 169 -10.46 -13.32 -16.75
N GLU A 170 -9.91 -12.11 -16.86
CA GLU A 170 -8.84 -11.82 -17.81
C GLU A 170 -7.48 -12.41 -17.39
N LEU A 171 -7.28 -12.71 -16.11
CA LEU A 171 -6.07 -13.37 -15.63
C LEU A 171 -6.20 -14.90 -15.68
N ARG A 172 -7.34 -15.45 -15.26
CA ARG A 172 -7.54 -16.91 -15.21
C ARG A 172 -7.71 -17.57 -16.58
N LYS A 173 -7.87 -16.80 -17.66
CA LYS A 173 -7.92 -17.33 -19.03
C LYS A 173 -6.59 -17.96 -19.46
N TYR A 174 -5.47 -17.55 -18.84
CA TYR A 174 -4.15 -18.10 -19.12
C TYR A 174 -3.99 -19.49 -18.49
N SER A 175 -3.96 -20.53 -19.32
CA SER A 175 -3.92 -21.94 -18.88
C SER A 175 -2.66 -22.34 -18.08
N HIS A 176 -1.60 -21.52 -18.15
CA HIS A 176 -0.36 -21.67 -17.40
C HIS A 176 -0.34 -20.89 -16.08
N LEU A 177 -1.38 -20.14 -15.72
CA LEU A 177 -1.63 -19.71 -14.35
C LEU A 177 -2.22 -20.88 -13.55
N LYS A 178 -1.38 -21.64 -12.84
CA LYS A 178 -1.73 -23.00 -12.39
C LYS A 178 -2.36 -23.10 -11.01
N GLY A 179 -2.03 -22.20 -10.09
CA GLY A 179 -2.57 -22.27 -8.73
C GLY A 179 -1.83 -21.39 -7.73
N ASN A 180 -2.06 -21.66 -6.45
CA ASN A 180 -1.47 -20.92 -5.34
C ASN A 180 -0.60 -21.83 -4.47
N VAL A 181 0.54 -21.32 -4.03
CA VAL A 181 1.54 -22.07 -3.25
C VAL A 181 1.81 -21.36 -1.93
N GLY A 182 1.86 -22.12 -0.84
CA GLY A 182 2.17 -21.60 0.51
C GLY A 182 0.99 -20.93 1.21
N LYS A 183 1.30 -20.23 2.31
CA LYS A 183 0.33 -19.53 3.15
C LYS A 183 0.41 -18.01 2.90
N ALA A 184 0.32 -17.23 3.97
CA ALA A 184 0.57 -15.80 3.97
C ALA A 184 2.08 -15.50 4.10
N TRP A 185 2.46 -14.25 3.84
CA TRP A 185 3.85 -13.75 3.78
C TRP A 185 4.83 -14.21 4.88
N PHE A 186 4.37 -14.60 6.08
CA PHE A 186 5.27 -15.00 7.17
C PHE A 186 6.01 -16.33 6.89
N ASP A 187 5.46 -17.21 6.03
CA ASP A 187 6.10 -18.49 5.68
C ASP A 187 7.03 -18.39 4.45
N GLN A 188 7.09 -17.22 3.80
CA GLN A 188 7.80 -17.00 2.55
C GLN A 188 9.26 -17.46 2.60
N LYS A 189 9.97 -17.25 3.72
CA LYS A 189 11.38 -17.64 3.84
C LYS A 189 11.57 -19.15 3.70
N GLN A 190 10.70 -19.92 4.35
CA GLN A 190 10.77 -21.38 4.31
C GLN A 190 10.26 -21.91 2.98
N LEU A 191 9.24 -21.26 2.42
CA LEU A 191 8.68 -21.63 1.12
C LEU A 191 9.68 -21.40 0.00
N PHE A 192 10.25 -20.19 -0.10
CA PHE A 192 11.14 -19.80 -1.19
C PHE A 192 12.45 -20.59 -1.15
N GLN A 193 12.91 -21.02 0.03
CA GLN A 193 14.04 -21.95 0.15
C GLN A 193 13.79 -23.34 -0.47
N LYS A 194 12.53 -23.78 -0.47
CA LYS A 194 12.12 -25.09 -1.03
C LYS A 194 11.61 -24.99 -2.46
N TRP A 195 11.39 -23.78 -2.95
CA TRP A 195 10.93 -23.53 -4.31
C TRP A 195 12.09 -23.78 -5.29
N ASN A 196 11.89 -24.74 -6.20
CA ASN A 196 12.90 -25.11 -7.19
C ASN A 196 12.79 -24.29 -8.49
N GLY A 197 11.87 -23.32 -8.54
CA GLY A 197 11.65 -22.41 -9.68
C GLY A 197 12.26 -21.03 -9.45
N THR A 198 11.81 -20.06 -10.26
CA THR A 198 12.11 -18.62 -10.04
C THR A 198 11.06 -18.00 -9.14
#